data_AF-A0A382BHJ9-F1
#
_entry.id   AF-A0A382BHJ9-F1
#
_cell.length_a   1.000
_cell.length_b   1.000
_cell.length_c   1.000
_cell.angle_alpha   90.00
_cell.angle_beta   90.00
_cell.angle_gamma   90.00
#
_symmetry.space_group_name_H-M   'P 1'
#
loop_
_entity.id
_entity.type
_entity.pdbx_description
1 polymer ?
#
loop_
_entity_poly.entity_id
_entity_poly.type
_entity_poly.pdbx_seq_one_letter_code
_entity_poly.pdbx_strand_id
1 'polypeptide(L)' 'MQLSHHGSILRIKVADADFELAINIREEIVKRIKEIGYHFVTLDMDDENPGED' A
#
# COMPACT_ATOMS: atom_id res chain seq x y z
N MET A 1 -9.60 3.68 0.47
CA MET A 1 -8.22 3.40 0.92
C MET A 1 -8.25 2.68 2.25
N GLN A 2 -7.55 1.56 2.37
CA GLN A 2 -7.40 0.78 3.60
C GLN A 2 -5.90 0.60 3.92
N LEU A 3 -5.56 0.64 5.20
CA LEU A 3 -4.19 0.49 5.69
C LEU A 3 -4.11 -0.71 6.63
N SER A 4 -3.14 -1.59 6.38
CA SER A 4 -2.82 -2.72 7.25
C SER A 4 -1.36 -2.66 7.64
N HIS A 5 -1.03 -2.92 8.90
CA HIS A 5 0.34 -2.84 9.40
C HIS A 5 0.78 -4.19 9.96
N HIS A 6 2.00 -4.59 9.61
CA HIS A 6 2.60 -5.84 10.08
C HIS A 6 4.06 -5.58 10.42
N GLY A 7 4.34 -5.38 11.71
CA GLY A 7 5.65 -5.01 12.20
C GLY A 7 6.14 -3.70 11.57
N SER A 8 7.20 -3.77 10.77
CA SER A 8 7.80 -2.63 10.08
C SER A 8 7.26 -2.40 8.66
N ILE A 9 6.21 -3.13 8.26
CA ILE A 9 5.62 -3.07 6.92
C ILE A 9 4.25 -2.40 7.00
N LEU A 10 4.03 -1.39 6.15
CA LEU A 10 2.71 -0.82 5.89
C LEU A 10 2.19 -1.29 4.54
N ARG A 11 1.04 -1.93 4.52
CA ARG A 11 0.29 -2.28 3.31
C ARG A 11 -0.81 -1.26 3.07
N ILE A 12 -0.85 -0.73 1.85
CA ILE A 12 -1.83 0.25 1.40
C ILE A 12 -2.68 -0.40 0.32
N LYS A 13 -3.97 -0.54 0.57
CA LYS A 13 -4.95 -0.94 -0.44
C LYS A 13 -5.69 0.30 -0.94
N VAL A 14 -5.58 0.54 -2.25
CA VAL A 14 -6.28 1.62 -2.96
C VAL A 14 -7.28 1.01 -3.95
N ALA A 15 -8.23 1.80 -4.43
CA ALA A 15 -9.08 1.35 -5.52
C ALA A 15 -8.27 1.31 -6.83
N ASP A 16 -8.68 0.47 -7.79
CA ASP A 16 -8.00 0.35 -9.09
C ASP A 16 -7.83 1.69 -9.81
N ALA A 17 -8.86 2.54 -9.73
CA ALA A 17 -8.84 3.89 -10.31
C ALA A 17 -7.72 4.79 -9.72
N ASP A 18 -7.30 4.53 -8.49
CA ASP A 18 -6.26 5.27 -7.78
C ASP A 18 -4.88 4.57 -7.85
N PHE A 19 -4.82 3.35 -8.40
CA PHE A 19 -3.62 2.53 -8.39
C PHE A 19 -2.48 3.17 -9.20
N GLU A 20 -2.78 3.63 -10.40
CA GLU A 20 -1.84 4.39 -11.24
C GLU A 20 -1.35 5.66 -10.54
N LEU A 21 -2.24 6.38 -9.86
CA LEU A 21 -1.84 7.55 -9.08
C LEU A 21 -0.85 7.16 -7.98
N ALA A 22 -1.16 6.12 -7.20
CA ALA A 22 -0.31 5.63 -6.12
C ALA A 22 1.10 5.21 -6.61
N ILE A 23 1.19 4.58 -7.79
CA ILE A 23 2.47 4.28 -8.44
C ILE A 23 3.23 5.55 -8.81
N ASN A 24 2.54 6.53 -9.40
CA ASN A 24 3.16 7.78 -9.84
C ASN A 24 3.70 8.62 -8.69
N ILE A 25 3.04 8.59 -7.53
CA ILE A 25 3.49 9.31 -6.32
C ILE A 25 4.23 8.42 -5.31
N ARG A 26 4.64 7.21 -5.69
CA ARG A 26 5.20 6.20 -4.77
C ARG A 26 6.40 6.70 -3.96
N GLU A 27 7.23 7.57 -4.53
CA GLU A 27 8.41 8.10 -3.84
C GLU A 27 8.02 9.00 -2.67
N GLU A 28 7.00 9.85 -2.85
CA GLU A 28 6.48 10.71 -1.80
C GLU A 28 5.76 9.88 -0.72
N ILE A 29 5.01 8.85 -1.12
CA ILE A 29 4.40 7.90 -0.17
C ILE A 29 5.49 7.23 0.66
N VAL A 30 6.48 6.63 0.02
CA VAL A 30 7.57 5.92 0.72
C VAL A 30 8.32 6.84 1.65
N LYS A 31 8.63 8.08 1.22
CA LYS A 31 9.32 9.07 2.04
C LYS A 31 8.54 9.35 3.33
N ARG A 32 7.26 9.75 3.23
CA ARG A 32 6.43 10.08 4.38
C ARG A 32 6.22 8.89 5.32
N ILE A 33 6.03 7.70 4.75
CA ILE A 33 5.82 6.48 5.54
C ILE A 33 7.10 6.03 6.26
N LYS A 34 8.28 6.26 5.67
CA LYS A 34 9.56 6.00 6.36
C LYS A 34 9.81 6.97 7.50
N GLU A 35 9.44 8.24 7.35
CA GLU A 35 9.57 9.27 8.40
C GLU A 35 8.75 8.92 9.67
N ILE A 36 7.66 8.16 9.54
CA ILE A 36 6.83 7.72 10.66
C ILE A 36 7.25 6.34 11.23
N GLY A 37 8.32 5.72 10.72
CA GLY A 37 8.95 4.53 11.31
C GLY A 37 8.72 3.20 10.61
N TYR A 38 8.03 3.16 9.46
CA TYR A 38 7.93 1.94 8.66
C TYR A 38 9.16 1.77 7.77
N HIS A 39 9.66 0.53 7.67
CA HIS A 39 10.80 0.21 6.82
C HIS A 39 10.37 -0.08 5.38
N PHE A 40 9.19 -0.67 5.22
CA PHE A 40 8.64 -1.08 3.94
C PHE A 40 7.21 -0.59 3.74
N VAL A 41 6.90 -0.22 2.50
CA VAL A 41 5.57 0.16 2.07
C VAL A 41 5.20 -0.73 0.89
N THR A 42 4.05 -1.38 0.96
CA THR A 42 3.53 -2.22 -0.12
C THR A 42 2.19 -1.66 -0.61
N LEU A 43 1.98 -1.72 -1.91
CA LEU A 43 0.66 -1.49 -2.52
C LEU A 43 0.02 -2.86 -2.72
N ASP A 44 -1.19 -3.02 -2.22
CA ASP A 44 -2.00 -4.22 -2.42
C ASP A 44 -2.52 -4.19 -3.87
N MET A 45 -2.15 -5.18 -4.67
CA MET A 45 -2.84 -5.48 -5.91
C MET A 45 -3.99 -6.41 -5.54
N ASP A 46 -5.23 -6.02 -5.83
CA ASP A 46 -6.33 -6.95 -5.66
C ASP A 46 -6.08 -8.16 -6.58
N ASP A 47 -5.83 -9.32 -5.97
CA ASP A 47 -5.97 -10.60 -6.66
C ASP A 47 -7.47 -10.78 -6.89
N GLU A 48 -7.92 -10.99 -8.13
CA GLU A 48 -9.31 -11.36 -8.46
C GLU A 48 -9.77 -12.70 -7.83
N ASN A 49 -8.96 -13.30 -6.95
CA ASN A 49 -9.37 -14.40 -6.09
C ASN A 49 -9.48 -13.92 -4.63
N PRO A 50 -10.65 -13.45 -4.19
CA PRO A 50 -10.97 -13.54 -2.76
C PRO A 50 -10.89 -15.04 -2.45
N GLY A 51 -10.04 -15.43 -1.49
CA GLY A 51 -9.91 -16.83 -1.10
C GLY A 51 -11.30 -17.46 -0.96
N GLU A 52 -11.46 -18.62 -1.60
CA GLU A 52 -12.67 -19.45 -1.47
C GLU A 52 -13.05 -19.57 0.01
N ASP A 53 -14.28 -19.18 0.34
CA ASP A 53 -14.92 -19.39 1.66
C ASP A 53 -15.09 -20.89 1.97
#